data_AF-A0A180F0U2-F1
#
_entry.id   AF-A0A180F0U2-F1
#
_cell.length_a   1.000
_cell.length_b   1.000
_cell.length_c   1.000
_cell.angle_alpha   90.00
_cell.angle_beta   90.00
_cell.angle_gamma   90.00
#
_symmetry.space_group_name_H-M   'P 1'
#
loop_
_entity.id
_entity.type
_entity.pdbx_description
1 polymer ?
#
loop_
_entity_poly.entity_id
_entity_poly.type
_entity_poly.pdbx_seq_one_letter_code
_entity_poly.pdbx_strand_id
1 'polypeptide(L)'
;MEVPDAGIFIHQLIINLFKHLNDKYFEQFKMIDESHYWETGDENIMRENFQKYDALLDNFVLGIQTFPANEGETMTAYFERLLGHVNNLKNRE
;
A
#
# COMPACT_ATOMS: atom_id res chain seq x y z
N MET A 1 -6.62 24.18 -8.56
CA MET A 1 -7.21 22.86 -8.86
C MET A 1 -6.07 21.88 -8.72
N GLU A 2 -6.03 21.13 -7.62
CA GLU A 2 -5.02 20.08 -7.46
C GLU A 2 -5.22 19.03 -8.54
N VAL A 3 -4.12 18.61 -9.17
CA VAL A 3 -4.14 17.51 -10.12
C VAL A 3 -4.56 16.26 -9.33
N PRO A 4 -5.63 15.54 -9.73
CA PRO A 4 -5.94 14.27 -9.10
C PRO A 4 -4.71 13.38 -9.22
N ASP A 5 -4.28 12.79 -8.11
CA ASP A 5 -3.30 11.72 -8.14
C ASP A 5 -3.77 10.68 -9.18
N ALA A 6 -2.96 10.51 -10.24
CA ALA A 6 -3.31 9.64 -11.35
C ALA A 6 -3.55 8.20 -10.88
N GLY A 7 -2.87 7.77 -9.81
CA GLY A 7 -3.08 6.46 -9.19
C GLY A 7 -4.49 6.31 -8.63
N ILE A 8 -4.94 7.31 -7.86
CA ILE A 8 -6.28 7.31 -7.24
C ILE A 8 -7.36 7.31 -8.31
N PHE A 9 -7.24 8.21 -9.30
CA PHE A 9 -8.23 8.30 -10.37
C PHE A 9 -8.36 6.99 -11.16
N ILE A 10 -7.23 6.38 -11.54
CA ILE A 10 -7.23 5.13 -12.30
C ILE A 10 -7.82 3.99 -11.46
N HIS A 11 -7.48 3.91 -10.18
CA HIS A 11 -7.99 2.88 -9.29
C HIS A 11 -9.52 2.98 -9.11
N GLN A 12 -10.04 4.20 -8.90
CA GLN A 12 -11.48 4.45 -8.88
C GLN A 12 -12.16 4.04 -10.19
N LEU A 13 -11.56 4.39 -11.34
CA LEU A 13 -12.08 4.04 -12.66
C LEU A 13 -12.19 2.52 -12.84
N ILE A 14 -11.14 1.77 -12.47
CA ILE A 14 -11.11 0.31 -12.54
C ILE A 14 -12.19 -0.28 -11.63
N ILE A 15 -12.29 0.17 -10.38
CA ILE A 15 -13.30 -0.32 -9.44
C ILE A 15 -14.71 -0.07 -9.96
N ASN A 16 -14.98 1.14 -10.45
CA ASN A 16 -16.31 1.48 -10.96
C ASN A 16 -16.67 0.68 -12.22
N LEU A 17 -15.68 0.38 -13.08
CA LEU A 17 -15.87 -0.55 -14.20
C LEU A 17 -16.24 -1.95 -13.69
N PHE A 18 -15.52 -2.49 -12.71
CA PHE A 18 -15.84 -3.80 -12.16
C PHE A 18 -17.19 -3.85 -11.43
N LYS A 19 -17.60 -2.78 -10.74
CA LYS A 19 -18.96 -2.67 -10.17
C LYS A 19 -20.00 -2.78 -11.27
N HIS A 20 -19.82 -2.04 -12.36
CA HIS A 20 -20.72 -2.09 -13.51
C HIS A 20 -20.81 -3.48 -14.15
N LEU A 21 -19.68 -4.16 -14.27
CA LEU A 21 -19.63 -5.50 -14.86
C LEU A 21 -20.24 -6.54 -13.92
N ASN A 22 -19.96 -6.45 -12.63
CA ASN A 22 -20.50 -7.32 -11.60
C ASN A 22 -22.03 -7.32 -11.59
N ASP A 23 -22.64 -6.13 -11.67
CA ASP A 23 -24.09 -5.96 -11.64
C ASP A 23 -24.81 -6.59 -12.84
N LYS A 24 -24.09 -6.86 -13.93
CA LYS A 24 -24.68 -7.26 -15.23
C LYS A 24 -24.27 -8.64 -15.72
N TYR A 25 -23.06 -9.08 -15.41
CA TYR A 25 -22.43 -10.19 -16.11
C TYR A 25 -21.90 -11.30 -15.20
N PHE A 26 -21.72 -11.05 -13.90
CA PHE A 26 -21.11 -12.04 -13.00
C PHE A 26 -22.14 -12.64 -12.05
N GLU A 27 -22.28 -13.97 -12.06
CA GLU A 27 -23.13 -14.68 -11.08
C GLU A 27 -22.47 -14.75 -9.69
N GLN A 28 -21.15 -14.95 -9.65
CA GLN A 28 -20.36 -15.05 -8.41
C GLN A 28 -18.99 -14.39 -8.59
N PHE A 29 -18.91 -13.09 -8.31
CA PHE A 29 -17.65 -12.34 -8.32
C PHE A 29 -17.39 -11.72 -6.96
N LYS A 30 -16.14 -11.80 -6.51
CA LYS A 30 -15.67 -11.20 -5.26
C LYS A 30 -14.40 -10.42 -5.55
N MET A 31 -14.43 -9.13 -5.25
CA MET A 31 -13.25 -8.28 -5.22
C MET A 31 -12.83 -8.06 -3.77
N ILE A 32 -11.52 -7.97 -3.56
CA ILE A 32 -10.91 -7.48 -2.32
C ILE A 32 -10.02 -6.33 -2.78
N ASP A 33 -10.23 -5.17 -2.18
CA ASP A 33 -9.51 -3.94 -2.48
C ASP A 33 -8.90 -3.39 -1.19
N GLU A 34 -7.58 -3.30 -1.14
CA GLU A 34 -6.85 -2.76 0.03
C GLU A 34 -7.13 -1.27 0.26
N SER A 35 -7.62 -0.57 -0.77
CA SER A 35 -8.03 0.82 -0.62
C SER A 35 -9.39 0.98 0.09
N HIS A 36 -10.14 -0.12 0.22
CA HIS A 36 -11.52 -0.17 0.73
C HIS A 36 -12.55 0.59 -0.09
N TYR A 37 -12.21 1.09 -1.28
CA TYR A 37 -13.11 1.83 -2.16
C TYR A 37 -14.15 0.91 -2.81
N TRP A 38 -13.81 -0.37 -3.04
CA TRP A 38 -14.77 -1.37 -3.52
C TRP A 38 -16.01 -1.45 -2.62
N GLU A 39 -15.81 -1.60 -1.31
CA GLU A 39 -16.88 -1.78 -0.33
C GLU A 39 -17.57 -0.47 0.04
N THR A 40 -16.80 0.62 0.15
CA THR A 40 -17.30 1.88 0.73
C THR A 40 -17.72 2.91 -0.32
N GLY A 41 -17.05 2.94 -1.47
CA GLY A 41 -17.16 4.04 -2.44
C GLY A 41 -16.65 5.39 -1.90
N ASP A 42 -15.98 5.43 -0.75
CA ASP A 42 -15.50 6.66 -0.12
C ASP A 42 -14.06 6.97 -0.55
N GLU A 43 -13.90 8.08 -1.28
CA GLU A 43 -12.60 8.53 -1.74
C GLU A 43 -11.66 8.96 -0.61
N ASN A 44 -12.18 9.45 0.52
CA ASN A 44 -11.35 9.87 1.64
C ASN A 44 -10.70 8.67 2.31
N ILE A 45 -11.48 7.60 2.55
CA ILE A 45 -10.95 6.32 3.09
C ILE A 45 -9.85 5.78 2.16
N MET A 46 -10.11 5.80 0.85
CA MET A 46 -9.13 5.41 -0.15
C MET A 46 -7.86 6.25 -0.08
N ARG A 47 -7.98 7.59 -0.04
CA ARG A 47 -6.84 8.52 0.07
C ARG A 47 -6.01 8.29 1.32
N GLU A 48 -6.67 8.12 2.47
CA GLU A 48 -6.00 7.82 3.74
C GLU A 48 -5.20 6.51 3.66
N ASN A 49 -5.76 5.47 3.03
CA ASN A 49 -5.06 4.21 2.82
C ASN A 49 -3.86 4.36 1.88
N PHE A 50 -4.00 5.07 0.76
CA PHE A 50 -2.88 5.37 -0.14
C PHE A 50 -1.73 6.08 0.60
N GLN A 51 -2.04 7.16 1.33
CA GLN A 51 -1.06 7.90 2.12
C GLN A 51 -0.35 7.00 3.15
N LYS A 52 -1.10 6.11 3.80
CA LYS A 52 -0.54 5.14 4.74
C LYS A 52 0.45 4.19 4.05
N TYR A 53 0.11 3.69 2.86
CA TYR A 53 1.00 2.79 2.11
C TYR A 53 2.25 3.51 1.59
N ASP A 54 2.11 4.74 1.10
CA ASP A 54 3.25 5.57 0.69
C ASP A 54 4.19 5.81 1.87
N ALA A 55 3.66 6.18 3.04
CA ALA A 55 4.47 6.36 4.24
C ALA A 55 5.19 5.07 4.67
N LEU A 56 4.56 3.90 4.51
CA LEU A 56 5.20 2.62 4.81
C LEU A 56 6.36 2.32 3.83
N LEU A 57 6.18 2.60 2.55
CA LEU A 57 7.22 2.43 1.53
C LEU A 57 8.37 3.40 1.75
N ASP A 58 8.09 4.67 2.03
CA ASP A 58 9.10 5.69 2.32
C ASP A 58 9.94 5.30 3.55
N ASN A 59 9.30 4.83 4.62
CA ASN A 59 10.00 4.35 5.82
C ASN A 59 10.86 3.11 5.52
N PHE A 60 10.39 2.21 4.66
CA PHE A 60 11.18 1.06 4.25
C PHE A 60 12.41 1.46 3.43
N VAL A 61 12.24 2.38 2.46
CA VAL A 61 13.33 2.95 1.67
C VAL A 61 14.35 3.65 2.57
N LEU A 62 13.89 4.47 3.51
CA LEU A 62 14.74 5.14 4.49
C LEU A 62 15.51 4.14 5.35
N GLY A 63 14.85 3.05 5.77
CA GLY A 63 15.48 1.96 6.51
C GLY A 63 16.65 1.34 5.72
N ILE A 64 16.45 1.03 4.44
CA ILE A 64 17.51 0.50 3.57
C ILE A 64 18.67 1.51 3.44
N GLN A 65 18.35 2.79 3.26
CA GLN A 65 19.36 3.84 3.04
C GLN A 65 20.19 4.15 4.30
N THR A 66 19.58 4.07 5.48
CA THR A 66 20.22 4.45 6.75
C THR A 66 20.80 3.26 7.52
N PHE A 67 20.38 2.04 7.19
CA PHE A 67 20.82 0.81 7.82
C PHE A 67 21.49 -0.11 6.79
N PRO A 68 22.80 0.07 6.50
CA PRO A 68 23.50 -0.67 5.46
C PRO A 68 23.77 -2.13 5.85
N ALA A 69 23.95 -2.98 4.85
CA ALA A 69 24.42 -4.35 5.03
C ALA A 69 25.86 -4.40 5.57
N ASN A 70 26.15 -5.39 6.41
CA ASN A 70 27.51 -5.61 6.91
C ASN A 70 28.35 -6.39 5.87
N GLU A 71 29.67 -6.30 5.98
CA GLU A 71 30.58 -7.04 5.10
C GLU A 71 30.38 -8.57 5.29
N GLY A 72 30.21 -9.29 4.18
CA GLY A 72 29.97 -10.74 4.18
C GLY A 72 28.57 -11.17 4.65
N GLU A 73 27.67 -10.22 4.97
CA GLU A 73 26.29 -10.52 5.35
C GLU A 73 25.48 -10.98 4.13
N THR A 74 24.72 -12.06 4.30
CA THR A 74 23.79 -12.50 3.25
C THR A 74 22.60 -11.57 3.18
N MET A 75 21.96 -11.46 2.01
CA MET A 75 20.75 -10.63 1.86
C MET A 75 19.65 -11.01 2.86
N THR A 76 19.45 -12.30 3.12
CA THR A 76 18.45 -12.76 4.10
C THR A 76 18.79 -12.27 5.51
N ALA A 77 20.03 -12.43 5.96
CA ALA A 77 20.47 -11.97 7.28
C ALA A 77 20.37 -10.45 7.41
N TYR A 78 20.71 -9.71 6.34
CA TYR A 78 20.53 -8.28 6.27
C TYR A 78 19.06 -7.87 6.46
N PHE A 79 18.13 -8.49 5.72
CA PHE A 79 16.71 -8.18 5.85
C PHE A 79 16.14 -8.54 7.22
N GLU A 80 16.53 -9.68 7.81
CA GLU A 80 16.13 -10.03 9.18
C GLU A 80 16.57 -8.96 10.18
N ARG A 81 17.82 -8.50 10.06
CA ARG A 81 18.38 -7.44 10.91
C ARG A 81 17.67 -6.10 10.71
N LEU A 82 17.41 -5.72 9.45
CA LEU A 82 16.69 -4.50 9.09
C LEU A 82 15.26 -4.51 9.63
N LEU A 83 14.53 -5.61 9.45
CA LEU A 83 13.16 -5.77 9.96
C LEU A 83 13.13 -5.72 11.50
N GLY A 84 14.10 -6.36 12.16
CA GLY A 84 14.26 -6.25 13.61
C GLY A 84 14.50 -4.81 14.07
N HIS A 85 15.31 -4.05 13.33
CA HIS A 85 15.56 -2.64 13.62
C HIS A 85 14.30 -1.79 13.47
N VAL A 86 13.57 -1.93 12.35
CA VAL A 86 12.32 -1.20 12.08
C VAL A 86 11.25 -1.50 13.14
N ASN A 87 11.08 -2.77 13.53
CA ASN A 87 10.09 -3.16 14.54
C ASN A 87 10.42 -2.58 15.93
N ASN A 88 11.70 -2.46 16.28
CA ASN A 88 12.13 -1.88 17.54
C ASN A 88 11.93 -0.36 17.61
N LEU A 89 11.95 0.34 16.48
CA LEU A 89 11.63 1.77 16.42
C LEU A 89 10.13 1.99 16.69
N LYS A 90 9.26 1.18 16.09
CA LYS A 90 7.81 1.24 16.27
C LYS A 90 7.36 1.03 17.73
N ASN A 91 8.08 0.22 18.51
CA ASN A 91 7.74 -0.07 19.92
C ASN A 91 8.26 0.99 20.92
N ARG A 92 8.92 2.06 20.45
CA ARG A 92 9.48 3.13 21.29
C ARG A 92 8.65 4.43 21.23
N GLU A 93 7.65 4.48 20.37
CA GLU A 93 6.62 5.53 20.29
C GLU A 93 5.38 5.12 21.10
#